data_AF-A0A7X6TTC2-F1
#
_entry.id   AF-A0A7X6TTC2-F1
#
_cell.length_a   1.000
_cell.length_b   1.000
_cell.length_c   1.000
_cell.angle_alpha   90.00
_cell.angle_beta   90.00
_cell.angle_gamma   90.00
#
_symmetry.space_group_name_H-M   'P 1'
#
loop_
_entity.id
_entity.type
_entity.pdbx_description
1 polymer ?
#
loop_
_entity_poly.entity_id
_entity_poly.type
_entity_poly.pdbx_seq_one_letter_code
_entity_poly.pdbx_strand_id
1 'polypeptide(L)'
;MQYLNHFKELLSKLIFLEINKTLLIDNFKIEALTTHEEELFLPLSPDYIAKNITKDLTKELPFGEFVKGMYYVSGADPNFDMVPLYKTILLNLDRKELIKGLGAKLVKEDKKEEALIYLLGLYTIHGENEVLNNTLSLLEELALEKTMYQDALSFYADIAIEAGIKEGHLFKGSYLRLTSDFKGALYQLREYIRLGGEETSEISMELEFLDRKARIVEGEEIL
;
A
#
# COMPACT_ATOMS: atom_id res chain seq x y z
N MET A 1 -13.23 -1.89 5.72
CA MET A 1 -12.58 -3.02 5.01
C MET A 1 -11.77 -3.81 6.03
N GLN A 2 -11.81 -5.14 6.00
CA GLN A 2 -11.21 -5.99 7.04
C GLN A 2 -9.69 -5.80 7.17
N TYR A 3 -8.97 -5.70 6.04
CA TYR A 3 -7.52 -5.48 6.05
C TYR A 3 -7.10 -4.21 6.79
N LEU A 4 -7.89 -3.12 6.69
CA LEU A 4 -7.56 -1.85 7.33
C LEU A 4 -7.64 -1.97 8.86
N ASN A 5 -8.63 -2.70 9.38
CA ASN A 5 -8.74 -2.97 10.82
C ASN A 5 -7.54 -3.80 11.29
N HIS A 6 -7.18 -4.84 10.53
CA HIS A 6 -5.99 -5.66 10.81
C HIS A 6 -4.70 -4.82 10.84
N PHE A 7 -4.51 -3.92 9.87
CA PHE A 7 -3.34 -3.05 9.85
C PHE A 7 -3.32 -2.04 11.00
N LYS A 8 -4.46 -1.46 11.36
CA LYS A 8 -4.58 -0.59 12.54
C LYS A 8 -4.23 -1.33 13.83
N GLU A 9 -4.60 -2.60 13.96
CA GLU A 9 -4.21 -3.42 15.11
C GLU A 9 -2.68 -3.59 15.19
N LEU A 10 -1.97 -3.68 14.07
CA LEU A 10 -0.50 -3.74 14.05
C LEU A 10 0.14 -2.45 14.59
N LEU A 11 -0.51 -1.30 14.43
CA LEU A 11 -0.03 -0.02 14.97
C LEU A 11 -0.03 0.03 16.50
N SER A 12 -0.90 -0.75 17.16
CA SER A 12 -0.91 -0.84 18.63
C SER A 12 0.40 -1.35 19.23
N LYS A 13 1.25 -1.97 18.40
CA LYS A 13 2.57 -2.45 18.80
C LYS A 13 3.64 -1.37 18.71
N LEU A 14 3.39 -0.24 18.04
CA LEU A 14 4.38 0.81 17.90
C LEU A 14 4.45 1.69 19.15
N ILE A 15 5.65 2.21 19.42
CA ILE A 15 5.87 3.23 20.44
C ILE A 15 5.99 4.57 19.71
N PHE A 16 5.20 5.54 20.15
CA PHE A 16 5.22 6.90 19.62
C PHE A 16 6.00 7.79 20.58
N LEU A 17 7.11 8.35 20.10
CA LEU A 17 7.93 9.27 20.87
C LEU A 17 7.61 10.69 20.45
N GLU A 18 7.28 11.53 21.42
CA GLU A 18 7.22 12.97 21.21
C GLU A 18 8.63 13.51 20.95
N ILE A 19 8.81 14.22 19.83
CA ILE A 19 10.09 14.78 19.42
C ILE A 19 9.94 16.29 19.27
N ASN A 20 10.92 17.02 19.81
CA ASN A 20 11.02 18.45 19.60
C ASN A 20 11.27 18.76 18.11
N LYS A 21 10.27 19.36 17.44
CA LYS A 21 10.32 19.74 16.02
C LYS A 21 11.55 20.57 15.66
N THR A 22 12.03 21.43 16.57
CA THR A 22 13.22 22.25 16.37
C THR A 22 14.45 21.39 16.05
N LEU A 23 14.57 20.19 16.63
CA LEU A 23 15.65 19.26 16.29
C LEU A 23 15.62 18.84 14.82
N LEU A 24 14.43 18.68 14.24
CA LEU A 24 14.30 18.30 12.83
C LEU A 24 14.55 19.48 11.90
N ILE A 25 14.05 20.66 12.28
CA ILE A 25 14.28 21.89 11.52
C ILE A 25 15.79 22.18 11.45
N ASP A 26 16.49 22.13 12.57
CA ASP A 26 17.90 22.49 12.65
C ASP A 26 18.82 21.47 11.95
N ASN A 27 18.55 20.17 12.14
CA ASN A 27 19.44 19.11 11.61
C ASN A 27 19.11 18.70 10.17
N PHE A 28 17.85 18.79 9.75
CA PHE A 28 17.40 18.33 8.43
C PHE A 28 16.84 19.45 7.54
N LYS A 29 16.83 20.70 8.02
CA LYS A 29 16.40 21.89 7.26
C LYS A 29 14.98 21.79 6.71
N ILE A 30 14.07 21.19 7.48
CA ILE A 30 12.66 21.03 7.10
C ILE A 30 11.88 22.27 7.57
N GLU A 31 12.09 23.41 6.91
CA GLU A 31 11.47 24.70 7.28
C GLU A 31 9.93 24.63 7.28
N ALA A 32 9.35 23.77 6.45
CA ALA A 32 7.91 23.55 6.39
C ALA A 32 7.30 23.14 7.74
N LEU A 33 8.07 22.60 8.69
CA LEU A 33 7.58 22.27 10.03
C LEU A 33 7.27 23.49 10.91
N THR A 34 7.80 24.67 10.57
CA THR A 34 7.61 25.91 11.37
C THR A 34 6.17 26.39 11.39
N THR A 35 5.36 26.01 10.40
CA THR A 35 3.95 26.40 10.29
C THR A 35 2.98 25.41 10.93
N HIS A 36 3.50 24.32 11.53
CA HIS A 36 2.69 23.29 12.17
C HIS A 36 2.71 23.45 13.69
N GLU A 37 1.56 23.66 14.32
CA GLU A 37 1.44 23.89 15.77
C GLU A 37 1.30 22.59 16.59
N GLU A 38 0.87 21.49 15.96
CA GLU A 38 0.64 20.21 16.63
C GLU A 38 1.91 19.59 17.25
N GLU A 39 1.80 18.73 18.25
CA GLU A 39 2.96 17.98 18.75
C GLU A 39 3.41 16.93 17.71
N LEU A 40 4.72 16.69 17.58
CA LEU A 40 5.24 15.69 16.66
C LEU A 40 5.53 14.39 17.40
N PHE A 41 4.80 13.34 17.03
CA PHE A 41 5.03 11.99 17.51
C PHE A 41 5.68 11.15 16.42
N LEU A 42 6.85 10.57 16.67
CA LEU A 42 7.51 9.69 15.72
C LEU A 42 7.39 8.21 16.15
N PRO A 43 6.94 7.32 15.24
CA PRO A 43 6.75 5.91 15.53
C PRO A 43 8.08 5.13 15.52
N LEU A 44 8.24 4.21 16.47
CA LEU A 44 9.33 3.24 16.56
C LEU A 44 8.80 1.83 16.86
N SER A 45 9.51 0.83 16.35
CA SER A 45 9.24 -0.56 16.70
C SER A 45 9.79 -0.91 18.09
N PRO A 46 9.07 -1.72 18.88
CA PRO A 46 9.59 -2.24 20.15
C PRO A 46 10.87 -3.04 19.97
N ASP A 47 11.00 -3.78 18.86
CA ASP A 47 12.20 -4.54 18.53
C ASP A 47 13.44 -3.65 18.40
N TYR A 48 13.28 -2.46 17.80
CA TYR A 48 14.39 -1.51 17.72
C TYR A 48 14.77 -1.01 19.10
N ILE A 49 13.79 -0.65 19.92
CA ILE A 49 14.02 -0.16 21.29
C ILE A 49 14.71 -1.23 22.14
N ALA A 50 14.22 -2.46 22.12
CA ALA A 50 14.81 -3.58 22.86
C ALA A 50 16.27 -3.84 22.47
N LYS A 51 16.59 -3.78 21.17
CA LYS A 51 17.96 -3.98 20.66
C LYS A 51 18.90 -2.81 20.95
N ASN A 52 18.36 -1.62 21.21
CA ASN A 52 19.13 -0.40 21.42
C ASN A 52 18.88 0.23 22.80
N ILE A 53 18.41 -0.56 23.78
CA ILE A 53 18.02 -0.07 25.10
C ILE A 53 19.17 0.61 25.86
N THR A 54 20.42 0.28 25.52
CA THR A 54 21.63 0.85 26.10
C THR A 54 22.07 2.15 25.44
N LYS A 55 21.47 2.54 24.30
CA LYS A 55 21.79 3.78 23.59
C LYS A 55 20.97 4.93 24.15
N ASP A 56 21.63 6.08 24.30
CA ASP A 56 20.97 7.33 24.63
C ASP A 56 20.27 7.89 23.36
N LEU A 57 19.03 7.46 23.14
CA LEU A 57 18.21 7.87 21.99
C LEU A 57 17.93 9.37 21.94
N THR A 58 18.18 10.11 23.04
CA THR A 58 18.07 11.58 23.07
C THR A 58 19.25 12.27 22.38
N LYS A 59 20.40 11.59 22.28
CA LYS A 59 21.62 12.09 21.63
C LYS A 59 21.82 11.51 20.24
N GLU A 60 21.44 10.26 20.04
CA GLU A 60 21.55 9.56 18.75
C GLU A 60 20.15 9.14 18.27
N LEU A 61 19.38 10.13 17.78
CA LEU A 61 18.04 9.87 17.26
C LEU A 61 18.11 8.87 16.11
N PRO A 62 17.37 7.74 16.16
CA PRO A 62 17.40 6.69 15.15
C PRO A 62 16.59 7.09 13.92
N PHE A 63 17.03 8.15 13.24
CA PHE A 63 16.22 8.82 12.23
C PHE A 63 15.77 7.91 11.08
N GLY A 64 16.63 6.98 10.66
CA GLY A 64 16.26 5.98 9.65
C GLY A 64 15.10 5.08 10.09
N GLU A 65 14.98 4.77 11.38
CA GLU A 65 13.88 3.98 11.91
C GLU A 65 12.59 4.79 12.05
N PHE A 66 12.69 6.06 12.43
CA PHE A 66 11.53 6.96 12.39
C PHE A 66 10.99 7.12 10.97
N VAL A 67 11.87 7.25 9.96
CA VAL A 67 11.46 7.30 8.56
C VAL A 67 10.67 6.04 8.18
N LYS A 68 11.19 4.85 8.50
CA LYS A 68 10.47 3.60 8.27
C LYS A 68 9.13 3.58 8.99
N GLY A 69 9.11 3.95 10.27
CA GLY A 69 7.89 4.00 11.07
C GLY A 69 6.84 4.95 10.49
N MET A 70 7.23 6.12 9.99
CA MET A 70 6.30 7.09 9.38
C MET A 70 5.65 6.52 8.12
N TYR A 71 6.41 5.86 7.23
CA TYR A 71 5.83 5.16 6.09
C TYR A 71 4.93 4.01 6.54
N TYR A 72 5.35 3.24 7.54
CA TYR A 72 4.57 2.13 8.08
C TYR A 72 3.20 2.59 8.61
N VAL A 73 3.17 3.64 9.43
CA VAL A 73 1.93 4.25 9.92
C VAL A 73 1.06 4.75 8.76
N SER A 74 1.67 5.47 7.81
CA SER A 74 0.94 6.05 6.66
C SER A 74 0.34 4.99 5.72
N GLY A 75 0.90 3.79 5.69
CA GLY A 75 0.36 2.67 4.93
C GLY A 75 -0.67 1.85 5.68
N ALA A 76 -0.48 1.67 6.99
CA ALA A 76 -1.38 0.93 7.84
C ALA A 76 -2.67 1.71 8.15
N ASP A 77 -2.58 3.03 8.29
CA ASP A 77 -3.72 3.93 8.49
C ASP A 77 -3.47 5.28 7.78
N PRO A 78 -3.89 5.41 6.50
CA PRO A 78 -3.73 6.64 5.73
C PRO A 78 -4.45 7.86 6.34
N ASN A 79 -5.41 7.63 7.24
CA ASN A 79 -6.20 8.67 7.91
C ASN A 79 -5.70 8.96 9.33
N PHE A 80 -4.57 8.39 9.74
CA PHE A 80 -4.00 8.69 11.06
C PHE A 80 -3.60 10.16 11.15
N ASP A 81 -3.93 10.83 12.26
CA ASP A 81 -3.87 12.30 12.39
C ASP A 81 -2.47 12.90 12.11
N MET A 82 -1.40 12.12 12.31
CA MET A 82 -0.03 12.56 12.04
C MET A 82 0.41 12.40 10.57
N VAL A 83 -0.36 11.71 9.71
CA VAL A 83 0.01 11.46 8.30
C VAL A 83 0.28 12.75 7.52
N PRO A 84 -0.51 13.84 7.65
CA PRO A 84 -0.18 15.10 7.00
C PRO A 84 1.20 15.63 7.39
N LEU A 85 1.55 15.57 8.68
CA LEU A 85 2.85 16.01 9.18
C LEU A 85 3.98 15.09 8.71
N TYR A 86 3.76 13.78 8.72
CA TYR A 86 4.70 12.80 8.15
C TYR A 86 4.92 13.04 6.67
N LYS A 87 3.88 13.38 5.91
CA LYS A 87 4.00 13.72 4.48
C LYS A 87 4.89 14.93 4.28
N THR A 88 4.71 16.00 5.05
CA THR A 88 5.60 17.17 5.03
C THR A 88 7.05 16.76 5.28
N ILE A 89 7.32 15.96 6.31
CA ILE A 89 8.68 15.51 6.66
C ILE A 89 9.27 14.64 5.54
N LEU A 90 8.55 13.60 5.12
CA LEU A 90 9.05 12.58 4.20
C LEU A 90 9.30 13.11 2.79
N LEU A 91 8.50 14.06 2.32
CA LEU A 91 8.71 14.72 1.03
C LEU A 91 9.97 15.60 1.03
N ASN A 92 10.28 16.26 2.13
CA ASN A 92 11.49 17.09 2.26
C ASN A 92 12.78 16.27 2.42
N LEU A 93 12.67 15.05 2.97
CA LEU A 93 13.83 14.18 3.19
C LEU A 93 14.27 13.41 1.94
N ASP A 94 13.40 13.23 0.96
CA ASP A 94 13.65 12.44 -0.26
C ASP A 94 14.30 11.06 0.03
N ARG A 95 13.59 10.23 0.80
CA ARG A 95 14.03 8.88 1.19
C ARG A 95 13.21 7.76 0.53
N LYS A 96 12.41 8.07 -0.48
CA LYS A 96 11.47 7.11 -1.10
C LYS A 96 12.16 5.88 -1.69
N GLU A 97 13.30 6.05 -2.36
CA GLU A 97 14.03 4.93 -2.99
C GLU A 97 14.57 3.93 -1.97
N LEU A 98 14.97 4.41 -0.78
CA LEU A 98 15.36 3.53 0.32
C LEU A 98 14.19 2.64 0.78
N ILE A 99 12.99 3.19 0.78
CA ILE A 99 11.78 2.48 1.23
C ILE A 99 11.24 1.57 0.13
N LYS A 100 11.35 1.95 -1.15
CA LYS A 100 11.13 1.02 -2.28
C LYS A 100 12.06 -0.19 -2.17
N GLY A 101 13.35 0.04 -1.90
CA GLY A 101 14.32 -1.02 -1.66
C GLY A 101 13.98 -1.91 -0.46
N LEU A 102 13.47 -1.33 0.63
CA LEU A 102 12.99 -2.07 1.80
C LEU A 102 11.77 -2.94 1.44
N GLY A 103 10.78 -2.40 0.73
CA GLY A 103 9.61 -3.17 0.26
C GLY A 103 10.03 -4.36 -0.60
N ALA A 104 10.89 -4.14 -1.60
CA ALA A 104 11.40 -5.21 -2.45
C ALA A 104 12.18 -6.29 -1.67
N LYS A 105 12.93 -5.89 -0.64
CA LYS A 105 13.62 -6.83 0.26
C LYS A 105 12.61 -7.66 1.05
N LEU A 106 11.58 -7.05 1.61
CA LEU A 106 10.55 -7.74 2.40
C LEU A 106 9.78 -8.77 1.57
N VAL A 107 9.46 -8.46 0.30
CA VAL A 107 8.87 -9.43 -0.63
C VAL A 107 9.78 -10.65 -0.83
N LYS A 108 11.09 -10.43 -1.04
CA LYS A 108 12.08 -11.52 -1.17
C LYS A 108 12.23 -12.38 0.09
N GLU A 109 11.96 -11.79 1.26
CA GLU A 109 11.98 -12.48 2.55
C GLU A 109 10.62 -13.13 2.91
N ASP A 110 9.67 -13.17 1.95
CA ASP A 110 8.30 -13.68 2.14
C ASP A 110 7.50 -12.94 3.23
N LYS A 111 7.87 -11.69 3.52
CA LYS A 111 7.16 -10.78 4.43
C LYS A 111 6.20 -9.88 3.66
N LYS A 112 5.33 -10.50 2.85
CA LYS A 112 4.43 -9.82 1.90
C LYS A 112 3.53 -8.78 2.58
N GLU A 113 2.96 -9.11 3.73
CA GLU A 113 2.07 -8.20 4.46
C GLU A 113 2.80 -6.93 4.94
N GLU A 114 4.02 -7.08 5.44
CA GLU A 114 4.86 -5.95 5.85
C GLU A 114 5.27 -5.11 4.63
N ALA A 115 5.65 -5.77 3.53
CA ALA A 115 5.96 -5.10 2.27
C ALA A 115 4.77 -4.29 1.73
N LEU A 116 3.56 -4.85 1.80
CA LEU A 116 2.33 -4.18 1.39
C LEU A 116 2.10 -2.90 2.19
N ILE A 117 2.27 -2.92 3.51
CA ILE A 117 2.14 -1.72 4.35
C ILE A 117 3.12 -0.63 3.89
N TYR A 118 4.37 -0.97 3.58
CA TYR A 118 5.33 0.03 3.08
C TYR A 118 4.97 0.57 1.68
N LEU A 119 4.46 -0.27 0.78
CA LEU A 119 4.00 0.17 -0.55
C LEU A 119 2.79 1.11 -0.44
N LEU A 120 1.82 0.77 0.42
CA LEU A 120 0.70 1.65 0.73
C LEU A 120 1.18 2.98 1.33
N GLY A 121 2.12 2.93 2.26
CA GLY A 121 2.73 4.13 2.83
C GLY A 121 3.40 5.00 1.77
N LEU A 122 4.19 4.39 0.88
CA LEU A 122 4.78 5.10 -0.26
C LEU A 122 3.70 5.76 -1.14
N TYR A 123 2.62 5.05 -1.44
CA TYR A 123 1.54 5.58 -2.26
C TYR A 123 0.79 6.73 -1.55
N THR A 124 0.46 6.59 -0.26
CA THR A 124 -0.18 7.64 0.56
C THR A 124 0.65 8.94 0.56
N ILE A 125 1.98 8.82 0.67
CA ILE A 125 2.87 9.98 0.74
C ILE A 125 3.10 10.60 -0.63
N HIS A 126 3.39 9.79 -1.66
CA HIS A 126 3.91 10.28 -2.95
C HIS A 126 2.91 10.22 -4.12
N GLY A 127 1.91 9.34 -4.07
CA GLY A 127 0.90 9.20 -5.12
C GLY A 127 1.45 8.67 -6.46
N GLU A 128 2.58 7.96 -6.46
CA GLU A 128 3.22 7.47 -7.69
C GLU A 128 2.47 6.27 -8.30
N ASN A 129 2.10 6.37 -9.58
CA ASN A 129 1.42 5.30 -10.32
C ASN A 129 2.21 3.97 -10.34
N GLU A 130 3.54 4.05 -10.43
CA GLU A 130 4.41 2.87 -10.35
C GLU A 130 4.23 2.13 -9.03
N VAL A 131 4.17 2.87 -7.91
CA VAL A 131 3.96 2.30 -6.58
C VAL A 131 2.56 1.70 -6.47
N LEU A 132 1.54 2.33 -7.05
CA LEU A 132 0.19 1.79 -7.09
C LEU A 132 0.12 0.45 -7.84
N ASN A 133 0.77 0.35 -9.00
CA ASN A 133 0.83 -0.91 -9.77
C ASN A 133 1.55 -2.03 -9.00
N ASN A 134 2.66 -1.71 -8.33
CA ASN A 134 3.36 -2.67 -7.47
C ASN A 134 2.49 -3.09 -6.26
N THR A 135 1.73 -2.15 -5.69
CA THR A 135 0.78 -2.42 -4.60
C THR A 135 -0.30 -3.40 -5.06
N LEU A 136 -0.88 -3.17 -6.24
CA LEU A 136 -1.93 -4.02 -6.81
C LEU A 136 -1.45 -5.44 -7.07
N SER A 137 -0.25 -5.59 -7.62
CA SER A 137 0.37 -6.90 -7.86
C SER A 137 0.50 -7.71 -6.56
N LEU A 138 0.99 -7.07 -5.49
CA LEU A 138 1.13 -7.74 -4.19
C LEU A 138 -0.22 -8.01 -3.51
N LEU A 139 -1.19 -7.11 -3.67
CA LEU A 139 -2.56 -7.31 -3.19
C LEU A 139 -3.24 -8.50 -3.85
N GLU A 140 -3.05 -8.69 -5.15
CA GLU A 140 -3.60 -9.83 -5.88
C GLU A 140 -3.07 -11.16 -5.33
N GLU A 141 -1.75 -11.27 -5.13
CA GLU A 141 -1.15 -12.44 -4.49
C GLU A 141 -1.73 -12.71 -3.11
N LEU A 142 -1.84 -11.68 -2.27
CA LEU A 142 -2.39 -11.80 -0.92
C LEU A 142 -3.88 -12.14 -0.92
N ALA A 143 -4.64 -11.65 -1.91
CA ALA A 143 -6.07 -11.91 -2.06
C ALA A 143 -6.40 -13.34 -2.51
N LEU A 144 -5.45 -14.01 -3.18
CA LEU A 144 -5.52 -15.45 -3.47
C LEU A 144 -5.37 -16.29 -2.20
N GLU A 145 -4.55 -15.82 -1.24
CA GLU A 145 -4.26 -16.53 0.00
C GLU A 145 -5.30 -16.24 1.10
N LYS A 146 -5.75 -14.98 1.22
CA LYS A 146 -6.62 -14.49 2.30
C LYS A 146 -7.67 -13.52 1.76
N THR A 147 -8.94 -13.88 1.95
CA THR A 147 -10.09 -13.11 1.45
C THR A 147 -10.16 -11.68 1.98
N MET A 148 -9.60 -11.39 3.15
CA MET A 148 -9.57 -10.06 3.76
C MET A 148 -8.93 -8.98 2.86
N TYR A 149 -8.07 -9.37 1.91
CA TYR A 149 -7.39 -8.47 0.99
C TYR A 149 -8.16 -8.22 -0.31
N GLN A 150 -9.24 -8.95 -0.59
CA GLN A 150 -10.03 -8.79 -1.82
C GLN A 150 -10.67 -7.40 -1.90
N ASP A 151 -11.20 -6.88 -0.79
CA ASP A 151 -11.74 -5.51 -0.73
C ASP A 151 -10.67 -4.45 -1.03
N ALA A 152 -9.44 -4.67 -0.55
CA ALA A 152 -8.31 -3.78 -0.81
C ALA A 152 -7.93 -3.79 -2.29
N LEU A 153 -7.82 -4.99 -2.88
CA LEU A 153 -7.56 -5.18 -4.31
C LEU A 153 -8.59 -4.43 -5.16
N SER A 154 -9.88 -4.60 -4.86
CA SER A 154 -10.94 -3.88 -5.55
C SER A 154 -10.79 -2.37 -5.41
N PHE A 155 -10.59 -1.87 -4.19
CA PHE A 155 -10.51 -0.43 -3.90
C PHE A 155 -9.35 0.24 -4.64
N TYR A 156 -8.14 -0.33 -4.56
CA TYR A 156 -6.99 0.25 -5.25
C TYR A 156 -7.05 0.06 -6.77
N ALA A 157 -7.73 -0.98 -7.26
CA ALA A 157 -7.95 -1.15 -8.69
C ALA A 157 -8.87 -0.05 -9.24
N ASP A 158 -9.92 0.31 -8.50
CA ASP A 158 -10.80 1.43 -8.86
C ASP A 158 -10.03 2.76 -8.89
N ILE A 159 -9.17 3.01 -7.90
CA ILE A 159 -8.28 4.18 -7.90
C ILE A 159 -7.37 4.20 -9.13
N ALA A 160 -6.78 3.06 -9.51
CA ALA A 160 -5.92 2.98 -10.69
C ALA A 160 -6.68 3.26 -11.99
N ILE A 161 -7.90 2.74 -12.13
CA ILE A 161 -8.79 3.01 -13.26
C ILE A 161 -9.13 4.50 -13.33
N GLU A 162 -9.49 5.13 -12.21
CA GLU A 162 -9.79 6.57 -12.13
C GLU A 162 -8.57 7.44 -12.48
N ALA A 163 -7.37 6.97 -12.16
CA ALA A 163 -6.09 7.59 -12.54
C ALA A 163 -5.70 7.36 -14.02
N GLY A 164 -6.51 6.63 -14.80
CA GLY A 164 -6.25 6.31 -16.20
C GLY A 164 -5.19 5.22 -16.41
N ILE A 165 -4.90 4.43 -15.38
CA ILE A 165 -3.95 3.31 -15.44
C ILE A 165 -4.72 2.07 -15.92
N LYS A 166 -4.47 1.66 -17.16
CA LYS A 166 -5.18 0.54 -17.79
C LYS A 166 -5.03 -0.77 -17.01
N GLU A 167 -3.88 -1.01 -16.38
CA GLU A 167 -3.61 -2.19 -15.56
C GLU A 167 -4.60 -2.32 -14.39
N GLY A 168 -5.20 -1.21 -13.93
CA GLY A 168 -6.29 -1.25 -12.94
C GLY A 168 -7.45 -2.14 -13.36
N HIS A 169 -7.78 -2.21 -14.67
CA HIS A 169 -8.79 -3.12 -15.19
C HIS A 169 -8.40 -4.60 -15.04
N LEU A 170 -7.12 -4.97 -15.17
CA LEU A 170 -6.68 -6.35 -14.92
C LEU A 170 -6.93 -6.76 -13.47
N PHE A 171 -6.49 -5.92 -12.53
CA PHE A 171 -6.64 -6.19 -11.10
C PHE A 171 -8.11 -6.16 -10.66
N LYS A 172 -8.94 -5.26 -11.22
CA LYS A 172 -10.38 -5.28 -11.00
C LYS A 172 -11.01 -6.57 -11.54
N GLY A 173 -10.60 -7.03 -12.71
CA GLY A 173 -11.03 -8.30 -13.29
C GLY A 173 -10.68 -9.49 -12.38
N SER A 174 -9.47 -9.49 -11.82
CA SER A 174 -9.02 -10.51 -10.88
C SER A 174 -9.87 -10.56 -9.61
N TYR A 175 -10.16 -9.40 -9.00
CA TYR A 175 -11.09 -9.30 -7.88
C TYR A 175 -12.47 -9.90 -8.23
N LEU A 176 -13.06 -9.48 -9.35
CA LEU A 176 -14.40 -9.95 -9.76
C LEU A 176 -14.41 -11.47 -10.01
N ARG A 177 -13.34 -12.01 -10.58
CA ARG A 177 -13.14 -13.44 -10.75
C ARG A 177 -13.07 -14.17 -9.41
N LEU A 178 -12.34 -13.63 -8.43
CA LEU A 178 -12.24 -14.20 -7.07
C LEU A 178 -13.59 -14.21 -6.35
N THR A 179 -14.45 -13.22 -6.62
CA THR A 179 -15.81 -13.15 -6.09
C THR A 179 -16.86 -13.79 -7.01
N SER A 180 -16.44 -14.56 -8.01
CA SER A 180 -17.28 -15.29 -8.96
C SER A 180 -18.20 -14.42 -9.85
N ASP A 181 -17.96 -13.12 -9.95
CA ASP A 181 -18.57 -12.26 -10.99
C ASP A 181 -17.79 -12.42 -12.30
N PHE A 182 -18.00 -13.55 -12.97
CA PHE A 182 -17.30 -13.88 -14.22
C PHE A 182 -17.65 -12.91 -15.36
N LYS A 183 -18.86 -12.38 -15.37
CA LYS A 183 -19.34 -11.45 -16.41
C LYS A 183 -18.68 -10.08 -16.24
N GLY A 184 -18.61 -9.59 -15.01
CA GLY A 184 -17.86 -8.39 -14.65
C GLY A 184 -16.37 -8.56 -14.92
N ALA A 185 -15.77 -9.70 -14.53
CA ALA A 185 -14.36 -9.98 -14.81
C ALA A 185 -14.04 -9.95 -16.31
N LEU A 186 -14.89 -10.60 -17.13
CA LEU A 186 -14.76 -10.61 -18.58
C LEU A 186 -14.85 -9.20 -19.18
N TYR A 187 -15.78 -8.37 -18.68
CA TYR A 187 -15.89 -6.97 -19.09
C TYR A 187 -14.60 -6.20 -18.81
N GLN A 188 -14.04 -6.33 -17.61
CA GLN A 188 -12.81 -5.61 -17.23
C GLN A 188 -11.60 -6.02 -18.09
N LEU A 189 -11.41 -7.31 -18.37
CA LEU A 189 -10.32 -7.76 -19.25
C LEU A 189 -10.48 -7.21 -20.68
N ARG A 190 -11.71 -7.12 -21.20
CA ARG A 190 -11.97 -6.51 -22.51
C ARG A 190 -11.66 -5.02 -22.50
N GLU A 191 -11.99 -4.31 -21.42
CA GLU A 191 -11.65 -2.88 -21.28
C GLU A 191 -10.14 -2.66 -21.23
N TYR A 192 -9.38 -3.51 -20.52
CA TYR A 192 -7.92 -3.47 -20.53
C TYR A 192 -7.36 -3.53 -21.96
N ILE A 193 -7.82 -4.51 -22.77
CA ILE A 193 -7.38 -4.66 -24.17
C ILE A 193 -7.82 -3.46 -25.02
N ARG A 194 -9.06 -3.01 -24.87
CA ARG A 194 -9.62 -1.85 -25.59
C ARG A 194 -8.79 -0.59 -25.36
N LEU A 195 -8.21 -0.43 -24.17
CA LEU A 195 -7.35 0.69 -23.79
C LEU A 195 -5.88 0.51 -24.22
N GLY A 196 -5.57 -0.49 -25.04
CA GLY A 196 -4.21 -0.76 -25.52
C GLY A 196 -3.37 -1.57 -24.53
N GLY A 197 -4.03 -2.38 -23.70
CA GLY A 197 -3.39 -3.46 -22.96
C GLY A 197 -2.90 -4.57 -23.90
N GLU A 198 -1.79 -5.21 -23.55
CA GLU A 198 -1.25 -6.32 -24.32
C GLU A 198 -2.07 -7.58 -24.07
N GLU A 199 -2.62 -8.18 -25.12
CA GLU A 199 -3.26 -9.50 -25.04
C GLU A 199 -2.18 -10.58 -25.11
N THR A 200 -1.71 -11.02 -23.94
CA THR A 200 -0.78 -12.15 -23.83
C THR A 200 -1.53 -13.48 -23.95
N SER A 201 -0.80 -14.58 -24.13
CA SER A 201 -1.41 -15.92 -24.14
C SER A 201 -2.17 -16.24 -22.86
N GLU A 202 -1.70 -15.75 -21.71
CA GLU A 202 -2.38 -15.92 -20.42
C GLU A 202 -3.73 -15.18 -20.40
N ILE A 203 -3.76 -13.95 -20.92
CA ILE A 203 -4.97 -13.15 -21.02
C ILE A 203 -5.97 -13.78 -22.00
N SER A 204 -5.52 -14.27 -23.17
CA SER A 204 -6.41 -14.97 -24.11
C SER A 204 -7.04 -16.22 -23.49
N MET A 205 -6.26 -17.02 -22.75
CA MET A 205 -6.79 -18.20 -22.05
C MET A 205 -7.81 -17.82 -20.96
N GLU A 206 -7.55 -16.75 -20.22
CA GLU A 206 -8.46 -16.27 -19.17
C GLU A 206 -9.76 -15.71 -19.78
N LEU A 207 -9.69 -14.97 -20.90
CA LEU A 207 -10.87 -14.50 -21.64
C LEU A 207 -11.77 -15.66 -22.07
N GLU A 208 -11.20 -16.72 -22.65
CA GLU A 208 -11.96 -17.91 -23.04
C GLU A 208 -12.60 -18.62 -21.84
N PHE A 209 -11.86 -18.72 -20.73
CA PHE A 209 -12.37 -19.30 -19.50
C PHE A 209 -13.56 -18.50 -18.95
N LEU A 210 -13.42 -17.18 -18.82
CA LEU A 210 -14.45 -16.30 -18.30
C LEU A 210 -15.68 -16.26 -19.21
N ASP A 211 -15.51 -16.24 -20.53
CA ASP A 211 -16.61 -16.28 -21.50
C ASP A 211 -17.43 -17.57 -21.38
N ARG A 212 -16.77 -18.73 -21.25
CA ARG A 212 -17.47 -20.01 -20.98
C ARG A 212 -18.23 -19.98 -19.66
N LYS A 213 -17.62 -19.47 -18.60
CA LYS A 213 -18.23 -19.39 -17.26
C LYS A 213 -19.44 -18.46 -17.24
N ALA A 214 -19.32 -17.27 -17.85
CA ALA A 214 -20.41 -16.30 -17.91
C ALA A 214 -21.66 -16.87 -18.60
N ARG A 215 -21.50 -17.60 -19.71
CA ARG A 215 -22.63 -18.25 -20.42
C ARG A 215 -23.33 -19.33 -19.61
N ILE A 216 -22.57 -20.08 -18.80
CA ILE A 216 -23.15 -21.13 -17.94
C ILE A 216 -24.05 -20.50 -16.88
N VAL A 217 -23.56 -19.44 -16.20
CA VAL A 217 -24.33 -18.74 -15.17
C VAL A 217 -25.61 -18.14 -15.76
N GLU A 218 -25.55 -17.52 -16.93
CA GLU A 218 -26.75 -17.01 -17.63
C GLU A 218 -27.77 -18.13 -17.95
N GLY A 219 -27.29 -19.32 -18.31
CA GLY A 219 -28.15 -20.47 -18.59
C GLY A 219 -28.83 -21.05 -17.34
N GLU A 220 -28.17 -20.98 -16.18
CA GLU A 220 -28.72 -21.42 -14.89
C GLU A 220 -29.79 -20.45 -14.36
N GLU A 221 -29.68 -19.14 -14.64
CA GLU A 221 -30.68 -18.13 -14.21
C GLU A 221 -32.01 -18.20 -14.96
N ILE A 222 -32.06 -18.87 -16.12
CA ILE A 222 -33.26 -18.99 -16.98
C ILE A 222 -34.08 -20.27 -16.67
N LEU A 223 -33.56 -21.16 -15.83
CA LEU A 223 -34.19 -22.42 -15.41
C LEU A 223 -34.91 -22.29 -14.06
#